data_AF-A0A7X9IR21-F1
#
_entry.id   AF-A0A7X9IR21-F1
#
_cell.length_a   1.000
_cell.length_b   1.000
_cell.length_c   1.000
_cell.angle_alpha   90.00
_cell.angle_beta   90.00
_cell.angle_gamma   90.00
#
_symmetry.space_group_name_H-M   'P 1'
#
loop_
_entity.id
_entity.type
_entity.pdbx_description
1 polymer ?
#
loop_
_entity_poly.entity_id
_entity_poly.type
_entity_poly.pdbx_seq_one_letter_code
_entity_poly.pdbx_strand_id
1 'polypeptide(L)'
;MLYYILGAILFLIIIIVYYLLISKSKSVVDTSIKINDAMGNYFILLSNFEKIIKENDSEAKKEKVLQLKLKAEKYCEQYPKSIYRKEIEKLIEKLIQIEKSMQ
;
A
#
# COMPACT_ATOMS: atom_id res chain seq x y z
N MET A 1 21.62 -35.52 37.60
CA MET A 1 20.97 -35.65 36.27
C MET A 1 19.75 -34.73 36.09
N LEU A 2 18.78 -34.73 37.02
CA LEU A 2 17.54 -33.94 36.88
C LEU A 2 17.77 -32.43 36.64
N TYR A 3 18.73 -31.82 37.35
CA TYR A 3 19.07 -30.40 37.21
C TYR A 3 19.65 -30.03 35.83
N TYR A 4 20.38 -30.94 35.19
CA TYR A 4 20.90 -30.73 33.83
C TYR A 4 19.78 -30.78 32.79
N ILE A 5 18.83 -31.70 32.98
CA ILE A 5 17.64 -31.80 32.14
C ILE A 5 16.77 -30.54 32.28
N LEU A 6 16.56 -30.06 33.52
CA LEU A 6 15.81 -28.83 33.78
C LEU A 6 16.48 -27.59 33.15
N GLY A 7 17.81 -27.49 33.25
CA GLY A 7 18.58 -26.41 32.64
C GLY A 7 18.49 -26.39 31.11
N ALA A 8 18.55 -27.57 30.47
CA ALA A 8 18.40 -27.69 29.02
C ALA A 8 17.01 -27.28 28.53
N ILE A 9 15.95 -27.64 29.28
CA ILE A 9 14.57 -27.25 28.96
C ILE A 9 14.38 -25.74 29.08
N LEU A 10 14.88 -25.10 30.15
CA LEU A 10 14.80 -23.66 30.33
C LEU A 10 15.55 -22.91 29.20
N PHE A 11 16.72 -23.39 28.81
CA PHE A 11 17.49 -22.82 27.71
C PHE A 11 16.73 -22.90 26.37
N LEU A 12 16.08 -24.03 26.08
CA LEU A 12 15.24 -24.21 24.89
C LEU A 12 14.06 -23.25 24.87
N ILE A 13 13.38 -23.05 26.00
CA ILE A 13 12.26 -22.11 26.12
C ILE A 13 12.73 -20.68 25.81
N ILE A 14 13.89 -20.26 26.34
CA ILE A 14 14.46 -18.93 26.07
C ILE A 14 14.73 -18.74 24.57
N ILE A 15 15.31 -19.75 23.91
CA ILE A 15 15.56 -19.69 22.46
C ILE A 15 14.25 -19.55 21.67
N ILE A 16 13.23 -20.35 22.01
CA ILE A 16 11.93 -20.30 21.34
C ILE A 16 11.27 -18.92 21.51
N VAL A 17 11.27 -18.38 22.73
CA VAL A 17 10.72 -17.04 23.02
C VAL A 17 11.48 -15.96 22.26
N TYR A 18 12.81 -16.03 22.23
CA TYR A 18 13.65 -15.09 21.47
C TYR A 18 13.34 -15.11 19.96
N TYR A 19 13.22 -16.30 19.37
CA TYR A 19 12.84 -16.46 17.96
C TYR A 19 11.44 -15.90 17.66
N LEU A 20 10.47 -16.12 18.55
CA LEU A 20 9.11 -15.57 18.42
C LEU A 20 9.08 -14.04 18.48
N LEU A 21 9.91 -13.42 19.32
CA LEU A 21 10.00 -11.96 19.42
C LEU A 21 10.59 -11.34 18.15
N ILE A 22 11.65 -11.93 17.59
CA ILE A 22 12.29 -11.45 16.36
C ILE A 22 11.40 -11.65 15.13
N SER A 23 10.70 -12.79 15.03
CA SER A 23 9.80 -13.02 13.89
C SER A 23 8.65 -12.02 13.88
N LYS A 24 8.10 -11.72 15.06
CA LYS A 24 7.07 -10.70 15.23
C LYS A 24 7.58 -9.30 14.91
N SER A 25 8.81 -8.95 15.32
CA SER A 25 9.38 -7.63 15.02
C SER A 25 9.59 -7.43 13.51
N LYS A 26 10.10 -8.44 12.79
CA LYS A 26 10.20 -8.39 11.32
C LYS A 26 8.84 -8.20 10.66
N SER A 27 7.82 -8.95 11.10
CA SER A 27 6.46 -8.82 10.58
C SER A 27 5.86 -7.42 10.77
N VAL A 28 6.17 -6.74 11.88
CA VAL A 28 5.72 -5.37 12.14
C VAL A 28 6.45 -4.39 11.22
N VAL A 29 7.78 -4.54 11.07
CA VAL A 29 8.58 -3.71 10.17
C VAL A 29 8.08 -3.84 8.73
N ASP A 30 7.89 -5.06 8.23
CA ASP A 30 7.39 -5.30 6.87
C ASP A 30 5.99 -4.70 6.65
N THR A 31 5.13 -4.75 7.67
CA THR A 31 3.80 -4.13 7.62
C THR A 31 3.91 -2.62 7.55
N SER A 32 4.80 -2.01 8.34
CA SER A 32 5.02 -0.56 8.33
C SER A 32 5.55 -0.06 6.98
N ILE A 33 6.46 -0.81 6.34
CA ILE A 33 6.98 -0.51 4.99
C ILE A 33 5.82 -0.54 3.98
N LYS A 34 4.99 -1.59 3.99
CA LYS A 34 3.83 -1.69 3.08
C LYS A 34 2.83 -0.55 3.26
N ILE A 35 2.59 -0.12 4.51
CA ILE A 35 1.71 1.02 4.80
C ILE A 35 2.32 2.33 4.28
N ASN A 36 3.61 2.56 4.52
CA ASN A 36 4.29 3.76 4.02
C ASN A 36 4.34 3.80 2.49
N ASP A 37 4.57 2.67 1.83
CA ASP A 37 4.55 2.59 0.36
C ASP A 37 3.14 2.86 -0.18
N ALA A 38 2.11 2.27 0.45
CA ALA A 38 0.72 2.52 0.08
C ALA A 38 0.32 3.99 0.28
N MET A 39 0.81 4.64 1.33
CA MET A 39 0.61 6.06 1.60
C MET A 39 1.34 6.94 0.57
N GLY A 40 2.60 6.65 0.28
CA GLY A 40 3.39 7.38 -0.72
C GLY A 40 2.76 7.32 -2.10
N ASN A 41 2.37 6.12 -2.55
CA ASN A 41 1.69 5.94 -3.83
C ASN A 41 0.31 6.65 -3.88
N TYR A 42 -0.43 6.65 -2.79
CA TYR A 42 -1.69 7.39 -2.69
C TYR A 42 -1.49 8.90 -2.93
N PHE A 43 -0.50 9.53 -2.27
CA PHE A 43 -0.22 10.95 -2.48
C PHE A 43 0.27 11.28 -3.89
N ILE A 44 1.04 10.38 -4.51
CA ILE A 44 1.45 10.53 -5.90
C ILE A 44 0.23 10.53 -6.84
N LEU A 45 -0.73 9.62 -6.62
CA LEU A 45 -1.96 9.57 -7.41
C LEU A 45 -2.78 10.85 -7.25
N LEU A 46 -2.94 11.35 -6.03
CA LEU A 46 -3.63 12.62 -5.77
C LEU A 46 -2.92 13.82 -6.42
N SER A 47 -1.60 13.92 -6.28
CA SER A 47 -0.84 15.02 -6.89
C SER A 47 -0.96 15.00 -8.43
N ASN A 48 -0.93 13.82 -9.04
CA ASN A 48 -1.15 13.68 -10.48
C ASN A 48 -2.58 14.08 -10.87
N PHE A 49 -3.58 13.73 -10.06
CA PHE A 49 -4.96 14.15 -10.30
C PHE A 49 -5.11 15.68 -10.27
N GLU A 50 -4.52 16.35 -9.28
CA GLU A 50 -4.54 17.82 -9.20
C GLU A 50 -3.89 18.48 -10.42
N LYS A 51 -2.79 17.92 -10.93
CA LYS A 51 -2.15 18.39 -12.16
C LYS A 51 -3.05 18.23 -13.38
N ILE A 52 -3.81 17.14 -13.46
CA ILE A 52 -4.76 16.89 -14.55
C ILE A 52 -5.93 17.87 -14.51
N ILE A 53 -6.46 18.19 -13.32
CA ILE A 53 -7.56 19.16 -13.21
C ILE A 53 -7.13 20.53 -13.76
N LYS A 54 -5.88 20.92 -13.49
CA LYS A 54 -5.27 22.18 -13.94
C LYS A 54 -4.76 22.15 -15.40
N GLU A 55 -4.83 20.99 -16.07
CA GLU A 55 -4.46 20.88 -17.47
C GLU A 55 -5.51 21.57 -18.35
N ASN A 56 -5.03 22.47 -19.21
CA ASN A 56 -5.86 23.27 -20.11
C ASN A 56 -5.93 22.64 -21.51
N ASP A 57 -4.92 21.87 -21.90
CA ASP A 57 -4.93 21.15 -23.17
C ASP A 57 -5.83 19.90 -23.06
N SER A 58 -6.88 19.86 -23.87
CA SER A 58 -7.90 18.80 -23.82
C SER A 58 -7.34 17.42 -24.18
N GLU A 59 -6.47 17.33 -25.18
CA GLU A 59 -5.89 16.06 -25.62
C GLU A 59 -4.87 15.54 -24.61
N ALA A 60 -3.98 16.42 -24.13
CA ALA A 60 -3.04 16.08 -23.07
C ALA A 60 -3.75 15.69 -21.77
N LYS A 61 -4.87 16.34 -21.45
CA LYS A 61 -5.69 15.99 -20.29
C LYS A 61 -6.30 14.60 -20.43
N LYS A 62 -6.86 14.27 -21.59
CA LYS A 62 -7.43 12.95 -21.89
C LYS A 62 -6.40 11.83 -21.75
N GLU A 63 -5.21 12.02 -22.30
CA GLU A 63 -4.11 11.06 -22.16
C GLU A 63 -3.71 10.86 -20.69
N LYS A 64 -3.52 11.97 -19.95
CA LYS A 64 -3.14 11.90 -18.53
C LYS A 64 -4.23 11.26 -17.66
N VAL A 65 -5.52 11.48 -17.95
CA VAL A 65 -6.65 10.82 -17.26
C VAL A 65 -6.57 9.31 -17.44
N LEU A 66 -6.37 8.83 -18.67
CA LEU A 66 -6.25 7.40 -18.96
C LEU A 66 -5.04 6.78 -18.22
N GLN A 67 -3.88 7.43 -18.29
CA GLN A 67 -2.69 6.97 -17.58
C GLN A 67 -2.88 6.93 -16.06
N LEU A 68 -3.55 7.94 -15.48
CA LEU A 68 -3.79 7.97 -14.04
C LEU A 68 -4.78 6.91 -13.59
N LYS A 69 -5.82 6.64 -14.40
CA LYS A 69 -6.81 5.58 -14.14
C LYS A 69 -6.13 4.22 -14.03
N LEU A 70 -5.28 3.86 -15.00
CA LEU A 70 -4.52 2.60 -14.97
C LEU A 70 -3.61 2.49 -13.74
N LYS A 71 -2.97 3.60 -13.33
CA LYS A 71 -2.14 3.62 -12.11
C LYS A 71 -2.98 3.45 -10.85
N ALA A 72 -4.17 4.03 -10.80
CA ALA A 72 -5.10 3.89 -9.69
C ALA A 72 -5.67 2.46 -9.59
N GLU A 73 -6.01 1.83 -10.72
CA GLU A 73 -6.44 0.43 -10.76
C GLU A 73 -5.32 -0.50 -10.25
N LYS A 74 -4.09 -0.31 -10.75
CA LYS A 74 -2.91 -1.05 -10.28
C LYS A 74 -2.64 -0.86 -8.78
N TYR A 75 -2.89 0.33 -8.24
CA TYR A 75 -2.79 0.57 -6.79
C TYR A 75 -3.75 -0.33 -6.01
N CYS A 76 -5.01 -0.44 -6.45
CA CYS A 76 -6.01 -1.28 -5.79
C CYS A 76 -5.63 -2.76 -5.82
N GLU A 77 -5.01 -3.24 -6.90
CA GLU A 77 -4.47 -4.60 -7.01
C GLU A 77 -3.27 -4.83 -6.10
N GLN A 78 -2.34 -3.87 -6.05
CA GLN A 78 -1.11 -3.97 -5.27
C GLN A 78 -1.36 -3.86 -3.76
N TYR A 79 -2.36 -3.07 -3.36
CA TYR A 79 -2.68 -2.78 -1.96
C TYR A 79 -4.15 -3.08 -1.61
N PRO A 80 -4.60 -4.35 -1.71
CA PRO A 80 -6.01 -4.72 -1.58
C PRO A 80 -6.61 -4.44 -0.19
N LYS A 81 -5.75 -4.33 0.84
CA LYS A 81 -6.10 -4.03 2.23
C LYS A 81 -5.66 -2.63 2.67
N SER A 82 -5.29 -1.74 1.73
CA SER A 82 -4.96 -0.35 2.05
C SER A 82 -6.15 0.37 2.65
N ILE A 83 -5.90 1.21 3.65
CA ILE A 83 -6.91 2.12 4.21
C ILE A 83 -7.38 3.16 3.17
N TYR A 84 -6.56 3.46 2.16
CA TYR A 84 -6.83 4.45 1.11
C TYR A 84 -7.59 3.87 -0.10
N ARG A 85 -7.91 2.58 -0.07
CA ARG A 85 -8.50 1.88 -1.23
C ARG A 85 -9.83 2.51 -1.65
N LYS A 86 -10.70 2.84 -0.70
CA LYS A 86 -12.03 3.44 -1.00
C LYS A 86 -11.88 4.81 -1.66
N GLU A 87 -10.88 5.58 -1.26
CA GLU A 87 -10.56 6.89 -1.80
C GLU A 87 -10.02 6.77 -3.23
N ILE A 88 -9.18 5.77 -3.50
CA ILE A 88 -8.69 5.47 -4.84
C ILE A 88 -9.81 4.93 -5.75
N GLU A 89 -10.71 4.10 -5.24
CA GLU A 89 -11.90 3.65 -5.99
C GLU A 89 -12.78 4.86 -6.41
N LYS A 90 -13.02 5.80 -5.48
CA LYS A 90 -13.70 7.07 -5.81
C LYS A 90 -12.93 7.92 -6.81
N LEU A 91 -11.59 7.91 -6.77
CA LEU A 91 -10.76 8.60 -7.75
C LEU A 91 -10.94 7.98 -9.15
N ILE A 92 -10.95 6.65 -9.25
CA ILE A 92 -11.20 5.93 -10.50
C ILE A 92 -12.57 6.32 -11.07
N GLU A 93 -13.62 6.32 -10.26
CA GLU A 93 -14.96 6.75 -10.69
C GLU A 93 -14.97 8.18 -11.24
N LYS A 94 -14.28 9.11 -10.56
CA LYS A 94 -14.12 10.50 -11.05
C LYS A 94 -13.38 10.55 -12.38
N LEU A 95 -12.32 9.77 -12.54
CA LEU A 95 -11.56 9.70 -13.80
C LEU A 95 -12.43 9.18 -14.94
N ILE A 96 -13.28 8.17 -14.70
CA ILE A 96 -14.23 7.65 -15.69
C ILE A 96 -15.26 8.72 -16.09
N GLN A 97 -15.76 9.51 -15.13
CA GLN A 97 -16.68 10.61 -15.44
C GLN A 97 -16.02 11.68 -16.30
N ILE A 98 -14.77 12.05 -15.99
CA ILE A 98 -13.98 13.00 -16.78
C ILE A 98 -13.75 12.46 -18.20
N GLU A 99 -13.33 11.19 -18.32
CA GLU A 99 -13.13 10.51 -19.59
C GLU A 99 -14.39 10.55 -20.48
N LYS A 100 -15.56 10.25 -19.90
CA LYS A 100 -16.85 10.33 -20.61
C LYS A 100 -17.25 11.74 -21.02
N SER A 101 -16.86 12.76 -20.26
CA SER A 101 -17.15 14.17 -20.61
C SER A 101 -16.29 14.71 -21.75
N MET A 102 -15.25 13.97 -22.14
CA MET A 102 -14.27 14.33 -23.19
C MET A 102 -14.42 13.49 -24.48
N GLN A 103 -15.43 12.62 -24.54
CA GLN A 103 -15.87 11.94 -25.76
C GLN A 103 -16.98 12.74 -26.43
#